data_AF-A0A7C5VFC7-F1
#
_entry.id   AF-A0A7C5VFC7-F1
#
_cell.length_a   1.000
_cell.length_b   1.000
_cell.length_c   1.000
_cell.angle_alpha   90.00
_cell.angle_beta   90.00
_cell.angle_gamma   90.00
#
_symmetry.space_group_name_H-M   'P 1'
#
loop_
_entity.id
_entity.type
_entity.pdbx_description
1 polymer ?
#
loop_
_entity_poly.entity_id
_entity_poly.type
_entity_poly.pdbx_seq_one_letter_code
_entity_poly.pdbx_strand_id
1 'polypeptide(L)'
;MLKTNRHEFVQGELDVSAATSSEQVKQLALQWAEAHAGDRNLLRLILRGEIRPEVDIRPETIAEALAGRFFSVKVLDQTQVAFDLERLALEKTVRGEFVRTMLQRIESAPVEEKPRLENALRFGLRAFERGELMVE
;
A
#
# COMPACT_ATOMS: atom_id res chain seq x y z
N MET A 1 -26.42 -12.13 36.39
CA MET A 1 -26.35 -12.23 34.92
C MET A 1 -25.06 -11.55 34.45
N LEU A 2 -24.07 -12.31 33.99
CA LEU A 2 -22.87 -11.74 33.38
C LEU A 2 -23.23 -11.33 31.95
N LYS A 3 -23.32 -10.02 31.69
CA LYS A 3 -23.37 -9.48 30.31
C LYS A 3 -21.99 -9.70 29.70
N THR A 4 -21.78 -10.81 29.01
CA THR A 4 -20.55 -11.04 28.24
C THR A 4 -20.54 -10.04 27.09
N ASN A 5 -19.64 -9.06 27.16
CA ASN A 5 -19.43 -8.07 26.11
C ASN A 5 -18.79 -8.79 24.91
N ARG A 6 -19.58 -9.03 23.85
CA ARG A 6 -19.14 -9.78 22.67
C ARG A 6 -18.60 -8.79 21.64
N HIS A 7 -17.31 -8.49 21.72
CA HIS A 7 -16.62 -7.72 20.69
C HIS A 7 -16.43 -8.59 19.44
N GLU A 8 -17.00 -8.20 18.30
CA GLU A 8 -16.78 -8.93 17.05
C GLU A 8 -15.49 -8.47 16.38
N PHE A 9 -14.79 -9.39 15.74
CA PHE A 9 -13.60 -9.08 14.96
C PHE A 9 -14.00 -8.69 13.54
N VAL A 10 -13.61 -7.50 13.12
CA VAL A 10 -13.86 -6.95 11.78
C VAL A 10 -12.52 -6.74 11.09
N GLN A 11 -12.37 -7.30 9.89
CA GLN A 11 -11.24 -7.02 9.03
C GLN A 11 -11.70 -6.14 7.86
N GLY A 12 -11.01 -5.02 7.67
CA GLY A 12 -11.22 -4.10 6.55
C GLY A 12 -10.00 -4.03 5.65
N GLU A 13 -10.23 -3.87 4.35
CA GLU A 13 -9.19 -3.50 3.40
C GLU A 13 -9.52 -2.13 2.82
N LEU A 14 -8.51 -1.27 2.71
CA LEU A 14 -8.63 0.08 2.18
C LEU A 14 -7.54 0.31 1.14
N ASP A 15 -7.95 0.56 -0.10
CA ASP A 15 -7.06 1.03 -1.16
C ASP A 15 -6.77 2.52 -0.95
N VAL A 16 -5.50 2.86 -0.81
CA VAL A 16 -5.02 4.22 -0.61
C VAL A 16 -4.24 4.75 -1.80
N SER A 17 -4.25 4.07 -2.96
CA SER A 17 -3.46 4.46 -4.14
C SER A 17 -3.72 5.89 -4.63
N ALA A 18 -4.93 6.41 -4.40
CA ALA A 18 -5.32 7.77 -4.75
C ALA A 18 -4.79 8.83 -3.77
N ALA A 19 -4.24 8.44 -2.63
CA ALA A 19 -3.77 9.36 -1.60
C ALA A 19 -2.45 10.00 -2.01
N THR A 20 -2.42 11.33 -1.97
CA THR A 20 -1.26 12.15 -2.32
C THR A 20 -0.51 12.68 -1.10
N SER A 21 -1.05 12.49 0.11
CA SER A 21 -0.47 12.91 1.39
C SER A 21 -0.92 12.02 2.55
N SER A 22 -0.15 12.02 3.65
CA SER A 22 -0.46 11.26 4.87
C SER A 22 -1.82 11.66 5.47
N GLU A 23 -2.19 12.94 5.37
CA GLU A 23 -3.49 13.41 5.84
C GLU A 23 -4.63 12.83 5.00
N GLN A 24 -4.47 12.71 3.68
CA GLN A 24 -5.48 12.06 2.83
C GLN A 24 -5.65 10.58 3.17
N VAL A 25 -4.56 9.85 3.44
CA VAL A 25 -4.63 8.46 3.91
C VAL A 25 -5.47 8.35 5.19
N LYS A 26 -5.23 9.25 6.15
CA LYS A 26 -5.99 9.31 7.40
C LYS A 26 -7.47 9.64 7.17
N GLN A 27 -7.78 10.58 6.28
CA GLN A 27 -9.17 10.94 5.93
C GLN A 27 -9.90 9.76 5.27
N LEU A 28 -9.26 9.03 4.35
CA LEU A 28 -9.83 7.82 3.75
C LEU A 28 -10.12 6.75 4.80
N ALA A 29 -9.21 6.55 5.75
CA ALA A 29 -9.42 5.60 6.86
C ALA A 29 -10.59 6.00 7.76
N LEU A 30 -10.74 7.30 8.06
CA LEU A 30 -11.87 7.83 8.84
C LEU A 30 -13.21 7.62 8.12
N GLN A 31 -13.27 7.93 6.83
CA GLN A 31 -14.46 7.72 6.01
C GLN A 31 -14.83 6.23 5.93
N TRP A 32 -13.83 5.37 5.72
CA TRP A 32 -14.02 3.93 5.74
C TRP A 32 -14.59 3.48 7.08
N ALA A 33 -14.01 3.96 8.19
CA ALA A 33 -14.49 3.64 9.53
C ALA A 33 -15.93 4.10 9.79
N GLU A 34 -16.35 5.27 9.30
CA GLU A 34 -17.72 5.75 9.46
C GLU A 34 -18.74 4.86 8.75
N ALA A 35 -18.39 4.33 7.58
CA ALA A 35 -19.23 3.38 6.86
C ALA A 35 -19.31 1.98 7.52
N HIS A 36 -18.35 1.64 8.37
CA HIS A 36 -18.18 0.30 8.95
C HIS A 36 -18.22 0.27 10.49
N ALA A 37 -18.52 1.40 11.13
CA ALA A 37 -18.62 1.52 12.57
C ALA A 37 -19.91 0.85 13.07
N GLY A 38 -19.85 -0.47 13.27
CA GLY A 38 -20.79 -1.21 14.11
C GLY A 38 -20.42 -1.13 15.60
N ASP A 39 -21.29 -1.63 16.48
CA ASP A 39 -21.12 -1.58 17.94
C ASP A 39 -19.75 -2.15 18.40
N ARG A 40 -18.83 -1.25 18.81
CA ARG A 40 -17.62 -1.52 19.63
C ARG A 40 -16.82 -2.79 19.24
N ASN A 41 -16.52 -2.95 17.96
CA ASN A 41 -15.78 -4.09 17.43
C ASN A 41 -14.25 -3.98 17.60
N LEU A 42 -13.56 -5.11 17.40
CA LEU A 42 -12.10 -5.19 17.22
C LEU A 42 -11.79 -5.02 15.73
N LEU A 43 -11.18 -3.92 15.33
CA LEU A 43 -10.83 -3.65 13.93
C LEU A 43 -9.40 -4.04 13.60
N ARG A 44 -9.22 -4.78 12.51
CA ARG A 44 -7.96 -4.87 11.76
C ARG A 44 -8.14 -4.21 10.39
N LEU A 45 -7.52 -3.05 10.17
CA LEU A 45 -7.54 -2.35 8.89
C LEU A 45 -6.23 -2.61 8.13
N ILE A 46 -6.34 -3.08 6.89
CA ILE A 46 -5.22 -3.34 6.00
C ILE A 46 -5.20 -2.25 4.93
N LEU A 47 -4.15 -1.44 4.91
CA LEU A 47 -3.91 -0.47 3.85
C LEU A 47 -3.25 -1.17 2.67
N ARG A 48 -3.81 -1.01 1.48
CA ARG A 48 -3.28 -1.56 0.22
C ARG A 48 -3.17 -0.45 -0.83
N GLY A 49 -2.52 -0.76 -1.94
CA GLY A 49 -2.40 0.16 -3.07
C GLY A 49 -0.96 0.63 -3.29
N GLU A 50 -0.78 1.42 -4.34
CA GLU A 50 0.50 2.00 -4.70
C GLU A 50 0.61 3.44 -4.18
N ILE A 51 1.58 3.68 -3.31
CA ILE A 51 1.76 4.96 -2.63
C ILE A 51 3.12 5.54 -3.01
N ARG A 52 3.15 6.83 -3.33
CA ARG A 52 4.39 7.52 -3.66
C ARG A 52 5.32 7.56 -2.43
N PRO A 53 6.64 7.43 -2.60
CA PRO A 53 7.60 7.40 -1.49
C PRO A 53 7.52 8.60 -0.53
N GLU A 54 7.03 9.75 -1.02
CA GLU A 54 6.94 10.98 -0.23
C GLU A 54 5.77 11.00 0.76
N VAL A 55 4.83 10.04 0.64
CA VAL A 55 3.68 9.92 1.53
C VAL A 55 4.06 9.04 2.72
N ASP A 56 4.31 9.67 3.87
CA ASP A 56 4.61 8.99 5.12
C ASP A 56 3.35 8.33 5.70
N ILE A 57 3.23 7.00 5.60
CA ILE A 57 2.14 6.24 6.23
C ILE A 57 2.59 5.81 7.61
N ARG A 58 1.89 6.32 8.63
CA ARG A 58 2.09 5.95 10.04
C ARG A 58 0.87 5.20 10.55
N PRO A 59 0.87 3.85 10.54
CA PRO A 59 -0.25 3.02 10.99
C PRO A 59 -0.75 3.40 12.39
N GLU A 60 0.16 3.79 13.28
CA GLU A 60 -0.14 4.19 14.66
C GLU A 60 -0.98 5.46 14.70
N THR A 61 -0.60 6.49 13.93
CA THR A 61 -1.35 7.75 13.83
C THR A 61 -2.76 7.51 13.25
N ILE A 62 -2.89 6.57 12.32
CA ILE A 62 -4.19 6.19 11.75
C ILE A 62 -5.02 5.42 12.80
N ALA A 63 -4.41 4.47 13.52
CA ALA A 63 -5.08 3.73 14.58
C ALA A 63 -5.61 4.66 15.70
N GLU A 64 -4.81 5.65 16.11
CA GLU A 64 -5.20 6.69 17.08
C GLU A 64 -6.39 7.52 16.57
N ALA A 65 -6.40 7.88 15.28
CA ALA A 65 -7.51 8.63 14.68
C ALA A 65 -8.83 7.84 14.68
N LEU A 66 -8.74 6.51 14.59
CA LEU A 66 -9.87 5.59 14.63
C LEU A 66 -10.25 5.18 16.07
N ALA A 67 -9.41 5.51 17.06
CA ALA A 67 -9.69 5.23 18.46
C ALA A 67 -10.97 5.95 18.90
N GLY A 68 -11.82 5.25 19.64
CA GLY A 68 -13.14 5.75 20.07
C GLY A 68 -14.30 5.37 19.16
N ARG A 69 -14.05 4.94 17.90
CA ARG A 69 -15.08 4.33 17.03
C ARG A 69 -15.15 2.81 17.20
N PHE A 70 -14.00 2.21 17.53
CA PHE A 70 -13.84 0.78 17.77
C PHE A 70 -13.33 0.54 19.20
N PHE A 71 -13.52 -0.69 19.70
CA PHE A 71 -12.96 -1.07 21.01
C PHE A 71 -11.43 -1.22 20.95
N SER A 72 -10.91 -1.72 19.83
CA SER A 72 -9.48 -1.78 19.53
C SER A 72 -9.27 -1.66 18.02
N VAL A 73 -8.17 -1.03 17.63
CA VAL A 73 -7.80 -0.83 16.23
C VAL A 73 -6.36 -1.28 16.01
N LYS A 74 -6.15 -2.12 15.01
CA LYS A 74 -4.84 -2.45 14.46
C LYS A 74 -4.82 -2.07 12.99
N VAL A 75 -3.90 -1.18 12.62
CA VAL A 75 -3.65 -0.82 11.22
C VAL A 75 -2.42 -1.56 10.74
N LEU A 76 -2.47 -2.13 9.54
CA LEU A 76 -1.34 -2.74 8.87
C LEU A 76 -1.09 -2.03 7.56
N ASP A 77 0.13 -1.55 7.38
CA ASP A 77 0.58 -1.05 6.09
C ASP A 77 1.05 -2.23 5.21
N GLN A 78 0.30 -2.49 4.15
CA GLN A 78 0.66 -3.40 3.06
C GLN A 78 0.68 -2.66 1.72
N THR A 79 0.92 -1.35 1.75
CA THR A 79 1.10 -0.55 0.54
C THR A 79 2.39 -0.92 -0.17
N GLN A 80 2.43 -0.60 -1.45
CA GLN A 80 3.57 -0.82 -2.32
C GLN A 80 4.06 0.55 -2.80
N VAL A 81 5.37 0.72 -2.93
CA VAL A 81 5.93 1.97 -3.46
C VAL A 81 5.48 2.16 -4.92
N ALA A 82 4.90 3.32 -5.22
CA ALA A 82 4.62 3.78 -6.57
C ALA A 82 5.91 4.36 -7.17
N PHE A 83 6.48 3.65 -8.14
CA PHE A 83 7.71 4.09 -8.80
C PHE A 83 7.40 5.09 -9.91
N ASP A 84 8.09 6.23 -9.89
CA ASP A 84 8.11 7.17 -11.02
C ASP A 84 9.03 6.62 -12.12
N LEU A 85 8.46 5.78 -12.99
CA LEU A 85 9.21 5.08 -14.03
C LEU A 85 9.81 6.05 -15.06
N GLU A 86 9.15 7.17 -15.33
CA GLU A 86 9.66 8.20 -16.25
C GLU A 86 10.92 8.84 -15.70
N ARG A 87 10.88 9.29 -14.44
CA ARG A 87 12.05 9.87 -13.77
C ARG A 87 13.17 8.85 -13.62
N LEU A 88 12.85 7.61 -13.24
CA LEU A 88 13.83 6.54 -13.11
C LEU A 88 14.49 6.20 -14.46
N ALA A 89 13.72 6.21 -15.56
CA ALA A 89 14.23 5.96 -16.90
C ALA A 89 15.20 7.05 -17.39
N LEU A 90 15.18 8.26 -16.82
CA LEU A 90 16.13 9.33 -17.13
C LEU A 90 17.46 9.20 -16.36
N GLU A 91 17.52 8.34 -15.34
CA GLU A 91 18.74 8.16 -14.55
C GLU A 91 19.86 7.49 -15.36
N LYS A 92 21.07 8.06 -15.31
CA LYS A 92 22.29 7.46 -15.89
C LYS A 92 22.92 6.46 -14.92
N THR A 93 22.12 5.51 -14.44
CA THR A 93 22.49 4.48 -13.44
C THR A 93 22.08 3.09 -13.93
N VAL A 94 22.57 2.03 -13.27
CA VAL A 94 22.14 0.63 -13.54
C VAL A 94 20.63 0.49 -13.35
N ARG A 95 20.08 1.12 -12.30
CA ARG A 95 18.64 1.17 -12.05
C ARG A 95 17.90 1.83 -13.22
N GLY A 96 18.38 2.97 -13.71
CA GLY A 96 17.76 3.64 -14.85
C GLY A 96 17.83 2.83 -16.14
N GLU A 97 18.95 2.14 -16.40
CA GLU A 97 19.09 1.24 -17.55
C GLU A 97 18.14 0.03 -17.47
N PHE A 98 17.99 -0.54 -16.27
CA PHE A 98 17.03 -1.61 -16.01
C PHE A 98 15.60 -1.15 -16.33
N VAL A 99 15.19 0.03 -15.85
CA VAL A 99 13.85 0.58 -16.11
C VAL A 99 13.64 0.79 -17.61
N ARG A 100 14.58 1.44 -18.30
CA ARG A 100 14.49 1.65 -19.77
C ARG A 100 14.32 0.33 -20.51
N THR A 101 15.14 -0.67 -20.19
CA THR A 101 15.08 -2.00 -20.82
C THR A 101 13.74 -2.69 -20.55
N MET A 102 13.25 -2.66 -19.31
CA MET A 102 11.98 -3.28 -18.95
C MET A 102 10.79 -2.60 -19.62
N LEU A 103 10.77 -1.26 -19.68
CA LEU A 103 9.73 -0.50 -20.37
C LEU A 103 9.66 -0.86 -21.85
N GLN A 104 10.81 -0.92 -22.55
CA GLN A 104 10.87 -1.35 -23.95
C GLN A 104 10.34 -2.77 -24.17
N ARG A 105 10.66 -3.70 -23.24
CA ARG A 105 10.15 -5.07 -23.28
C ARG A 105 8.64 -5.12 -23.07
N ILE A 106 8.11 -4.36 -22.11
CA ILE A 106 6.66 -4.27 -21.84
C ILE A 106 5.93 -3.69 -23.06
N GLU A 107 6.47 -2.64 -23.67
CA GLU A 107 5.88 -2.01 -24.85
C GLU A 107 5.77 -3.00 -26.03
N SER A 108 6.83 -3.80 -26.24
CA SER A 108 6.94 -4.74 -27.35
C SER A 108 6.29 -6.10 -27.11
N ALA A 109 5.83 -6.40 -25.89
CA ALA A 109 5.30 -7.71 -25.51
C ALA A 109 3.81 -7.91 -25.86
N PRO A 110 3.37 -9.16 -26.08
CA PRO A 110 1.95 -9.52 -26.12
C PRO A 110 1.21 -9.08 -24.85
N VAL A 111 -0.07 -8.75 -24.98
CA VAL A 111 -0.90 -8.23 -23.86
C VAL A 111 -0.91 -9.20 -22.67
N GLU A 112 -0.87 -10.49 -22.94
CA GLU A 112 -0.88 -11.56 -21.94
C GLU A 112 0.42 -11.62 -21.12
N GLU A 113 1.53 -11.16 -21.69
CA GLU A 113 2.85 -11.16 -21.05
C GLU A 113 3.15 -9.86 -20.29
N LYS A 114 2.49 -8.76 -20.64
CA LYS A 114 2.70 -7.44 -20.00
C LYS A 114 2.57 -7.50 -18.47
N PRO A 115 1.54 -8.13 -17.87
CA PRO A 115 1.42 -8.19 -16.41
C PRO A 115 2.63 -8.86 -15.73
N ARG A 116 3.21 -9.89 -16.36
CA ARG A 116 4.39 -10.58 -15.83
C ARG A 116 5.62 -9.68 -15.87
N LEU A 117 5.82 -8.95 -16.97
CA LEU A 117 6.93 -8.01 -17.12
C LEU A 117 6.82 -6.80 -16.20
N GLU A 118 5.62 -6.25 -16.03
CA GLU A 118 5.34 -5.18 -15.06
C GLU A 118 5.64 -5.62 -13.63
N ASN A 119 5.27 -6.85 -13.26
CA ASN A 119 5.63 -7.42 -11.98
C ASN A 119 7.15 -7.56 -11.83
N ALA A 120 7.84 -8.08 -12.85
CA ALA A 120 9.30 -8.19 -12.83
C ALA A 120 9.99 -6.81 -12.68
N LEU A 121 9.47 -5.77 -13.33
CA LEU A 121 9.93 -4.40 -13.17
C LEU A 121 9.77 -3.91 -11.73
N ARG A 122 8.58 -4.10 -11.13
CA ARG A 122 8.31 -3.73 -9.73
C ARG A 122 9.21 -4.49 -8.76
N PHE A 123 9.42 -5.79 -8.95
CA PHE A 123 10.31 -6.60 -8.11
C PHE A 123 11.76 -6.15 -8.22
N GLY A 124 12.27 -5.93 -9.44
CA GLY A 124 13.63 -5.43 -9.65
C GLY A 124 13.85 -4.06 -9.00
N LEU A 125 12.89 -3.15 -9.10
CA LEU A 125 12.97 -1.85 -8.45
C LEU A 125 13.02 -1.93 -6.91
N ARG A 126 12.24 -2.82 -6.30
CA ARG A 126 12.32 -3.09 -4.85
C ARG A 126 13.68 -3.67 -4.45
N ALA A 127 14.24 -4.55 -5.27
CA ALA A 127 15.57 -5.10 -5.03
C ALA A 127 16.65 -3.99 -5.04
N PHE A 128 16.54 -3.03 -5.96
CA PHE A 128 17.42 -1.86 -5.97
C PHE A 128 17.30 -0.98 -4.71
N GLU A 129 16.09 -0.84 -4.13
CA GLU A 129 15.90 -0.06 -2.90
C GLU A 129 16.45 -0.78 -1.66
N ARG A 130 16.34 -2.11 -1.60
CA ARG A 130 16.80 -2.91 -0.46
C ARG A 130 18.29 -3.28 -0.54
N GLY A 131 18.94 -3.09 -1.69
CA GLY A 131 20.30 -3.55 -1.93
C GLY A 131 20.44 -5.07 -2.09
N GLU A 132 19.32 -5.80 -2.14
CA GLU A 132 19.28 -7.26 -2.21
C GLU A 132 18.53 -7.69 -3.49
N LEU A 133 19.28 -8.10 -4.50
CA LEU A 133 18.74 -8.91 -5.60
C LEU A 133 18.62 -10.35 -5.09
N MET A 134 17.51 -10.69 -4.44
CA MET A 134 17.15 -12.10 -4.26
C MET A 134 16.61 -12.63 -5.59
N VAL A 135 17.44 -13.43 -6.25
CA VAL A 135 17.03 -14.35 -7.31
C VAL A 135 17.00 -15.73 -6.66
N GLU A 136 15.81 -16.28 -6.41
CA GLU A 136 15.62 -17.72 -6.17
C GLU A 136 15.46 -18.45 -7.51
#